data_AF-A0A662J8P0-F1
#
_entry.id   AF-A0A662J8P0-F1
#
_cell.length_a   1.000
_cell.length_b   1.000
_cell.length_c   1.000
_cell.angle_alpha   90.00
_cell.angle_beta   90.00
_cell.angle_gamma   90.00
#
_symmetry.space_group_name_H-M   'P 1'
#
loop_
_entity.id
_entity.type
_entity.pdbx_description
1 polymer ?
#
loop_
_entity_poly.entity_id
_entity_poly.type
_entity_poly.pdbx_seq_one_letter_code
_entity_poly.pdbx_strand_id
1 'polypeptide(L)' 'SLPCRVAKFSIFITWDFKITPCCFLPDLSFAHGPSIKVSDIVGSQSYKAFLRSMSKNTICSRCTL' A
#
# COMPACT_ATOMS: atom_id res chain seq x y z
N SER A 1 -2.95 -12.65 11.62
CA SER A 1 -2.07 -11.49 11.82
C SER A 1 -2.05 -10.66 10.54
N LEU A 2 -2.07 -9.33 10.63
CA LEU A 2 -1.73 -8.46 9.48
C LEU A 2 -0.21 -8.45 9.37
N PRO A 3 0.40 -8.85 8.23
CA PRO A 3 1.81 -9.22 8.25
C PRO A 3 2.77 -8.02 8.33
N CYS A 4 2.37 -6.82 7.87
CA CYS A 4 3.26 -5.65 7.88
C CYS A 4 2.58 -4.43 8.52
N ARG A 5 3.24 -3.81 9.50
CA ARG A 5 2.75 -2.60 10.19
C ARG A 5 2.94 -1.35 9.35
N VAL A 6 4.01 -1.29 8.57
CA VAL A 6 4.32 -0.16 7.68
C VAL A 6 3.17 0.07 6.70
N ALA A 7 2.76 -0.96 5.95
CA ALA A 7 1.64 -0.85 5.03
C ALA A 7 0.29 -0.57 5.71
N LYS A 8 0.14 -0.93 6.99
CA LYS A 8 -1.10 -0.67 7.74
C LYS A 8 -1.23 0.79 8.18
N PHE A 9 -0.14 1.42 8.57
CA PHE A 9 -0.16 2.73 9.23
C PHE A 9 0.52 3.84 8.43
N SER A 10 1.11 3.51 7.29
CA SER A 10 1.77 4.47 6.41
C SER A 10 1.24 4.33 4.99
N ILE A 11 1.31 5.43 4.26
CA ILE A 11 1.08 5.47 2.82
C ILE A 11 2.26 6.18 2.18
N PHE A 12 2.66 5.73 1.01
CA PHE A 12 3.81 6.29 0.29
C PHE A 12 3.33 7.00 -0.95
N ILE A 13 3.97 8.12 -1.26
CA ILE A 13 3.67 8.92 -2.44
C ILE A 13 4.98 9.06 -3.21
N THR A 14 4.94 8.64 -4.46
CA THR A 14 6.06 8.74 -5.40
C THR A 14 6.19 10.18 -5.95
N TRP A 15 7.30 10.48 -6.61
CA TRP A 15 7.55 11.81 -7.19
C TRP A 15 6.50 12.20 -8.25
N ASP A 16 5.91 11.21 -8.93
CA ASP A 16 4.85 11.37 -9.93
C ASP A 16 3.45 11.17 -9.32
N PHE A 17 3.27 11.46 -8.03
CA PHE A 17 1.98 11.44 -7.33
C PHE A 17 1.23 10.10 -7.31
N LYS A 18 1.88 8.97 -7.66
CA LYS A 18 1.28 7.65 -7.41
C LYS A 18 1.32 7.34 -5.93
N ILE A 19 0.17 6.89 -5.43
CA ILE A 19 -0.02 6.52 -4.03
C ILE A 19 0.12 5.01 -3.90
N THR A 20 1.09 4.57 -3.12
CA THR A 20 1.50 3.16 -2.99
C THR A 20 1.47 2.73 -1.51
N PRO A 21 1.32 1.42 -1.23
CA PRO A 21 1.21 0.93 0.15
C PRO A 21 2.56 0.78 0.85
N CYS A 22 3.67 0.83 0.10
CA CYS A 22 5.00 0.55 0.59
C CYS A 22 6.05 1.14 -0.37
N CYS A 23 7.16 1.63 0.16
CA CYS A 23 8.31 2.08 -0.64
C CYS A 23 8.96 0.97 -1.49
N PHE A 24 8.82 -0.31 -1.09
CA PHE A 24 9.31 -1.46 -1.86
C PHE A 24 8.35 -1.94 -2.95
N LEU A 25 7.20 -1.28 -3.11
CA LEU A 25 6.19 -1.60 -4.11
C LEU A 25 5.81 -0.36 -4.93
N PRO A 26 6.77 0.30 -5.60
CA PRO A 26 6.51 1.56 -6.33
C PRO A 26 5.54 1.38 -7.50
N ASP A 27 5.48 0.19 -8.09
CA ASP A 27 4.59 -0.11 -9.22
C ASP A 27 3.15 -0.45 -8.79
N LEU A 28 2.94 -0.75 -7.50
CA LEU A 28 1.61 -1.04 -6.96
C LEU A 28 0.94 0.26 -6.52
N SER A 29 0.34 0.95 -7.47
CA SER A 29 -0.42 2.19 -7.23
C SER A 29 -1.91 1.90 -7.00
N PHE A 30 -2.48 2.52 -5.97
CA PHE A 30 -3.93 2.48 -5.69
C PHE A 30 -4.67 3.73 -6.17
N ALA A 31 -3.93 4.80 -6.45
CA ALA A 31 -4.47 6.09 -6.82
C ALA A 31 -3.35 7.00 -7.36
N HIS A 32 -3.75 8.02 -8.12
CA HIS A 32 -2.88 9.09 -8.58
C HIS A 32 -3.42 10.44 -8.07
N GLY A 33 -2.57 11.21 -7.40
CA GLY A 33 -2.89 12.53 -6.87
C GLY A 33 -2.96 13.62 -7.95
N PRO A 34 -3.10 14.91 -7.56
CA PRO A 34 -3.19 15.41 -6.18
C PRO A 34 -4.62 15.44 -5.61
N SER A 35 -5.63 15.17 -6.43
CA SER A 35 -7.04 15.42 -6.10
C SER A 35 -7.70 14.35 -5.22
N ILE A 36 -6.96 13.33 -4.77
CA ILE A 36 -7.50 12.18 -4.03
C ILE A 36 -7.23 12.33 -2.52
N LYS A 37 -8.24 12.02 -1.71
CA LYS A 37 -8.08 11.92 -0.26
C LYS A 37 -7.48 10.57 0.11
N VAL A 38 -6.46 10.58 0.96
CA VAL A 38 -5.81 9.38 1.49
C VAL A 38 -6.81 8.46 2.21
N SER A 39 -7.82 9.04 2.87
CA SER A 39 -8.90 8.29 3.55
C SER A 39 -9.65 7.35 2.60
N ASP A 40 -9.88 7.79 1.36
CA ASP A 40 -10.68 7.05 0.38
C ASP A 40 -9.89 5.82 -0.11
N ILE A 41 -8.57 5.94 -0.16
CA ILE A 41 -7.65 4.85 -0.52
C ILE A 41 -7.57 3.84 0.61
N VAL A 42 -7.28 4.27 1.84
CA VAL A 42 -7.14 3.36 3.00
C VAL A 42 -8.48 2.67 3.31
N GLY A 43 -9.60 3.36 3.06
CA GLY A 43 -10.95 2.82 3.18
C GLY A 43 -11.35 1.86 2.06
N SER A 44 -10.68 1.90 0.92
CA SER A 44 -11.03 1.15 -0.29
C SER A 44 -10.96 -0.37 -0.08
N GLN A 45 -11.78 -1.10 -0.84
CA GLN A 45 -11.74 -2.57 -0.83
C GLN A 45 -10.42 -3.10 -1.40
N SER A 46 -9.84 -2.46 -2.41
CA SER A 46 -8.57 -2.88 -3.02
C SER A 46 -7.41 -2.78 -2.01
N TYR A 47 -7.33 -1.68 -1.24
CA TYR A 47 -6.30 -1.54 -0.21
C TYR A 47 -6.48 -2.57 0.91
N LYS A 48 -7.72 -2.77 1.38
CA LYS A 48 -8.04 -3.80 2.38
C LYS A 48 -7.74 -5.21 1.89
N ALA A 49 -7.98 -5.50 0.62
CA ALA A 49 -7.68 -6.78 -0.01
C ALA A 49 -6.16 -7.02 -0.04
N PHE A 50 -5.39 -6.02 -0.48
CA PHE A 50 -3.93 -6.06 -0.43
C PHE A 50 -3.42 -6.38 0.97
N LEU A 51 -3.89 -5.66 1.99
CA LEU A 51 -3.48 -5.88 3.38
C LEU A 51 -3.74 -7.32 3.87
N ARG A 52 -4.80 -7.97 3.37
CA ARG A 52 -5.14 -9.36 3.68
C ARG A 52 -4.31 -10.38 2.89
N SER A 53 -3.82 -10.02 1.70
CA SER A 53 -3.08 -10.91 0.81
C SER A 53 -1.56 -10.69 0.82
N MET A 54 -1.04 -9.78 1.65
CA MET A 54 0.39 -9.46 1.72
C MET A 54 1.29 -10.69 1.91
N SER A 55 0.88 -11.68 2.72
CA SER A 55 1.67 -12.90 2.93
C SER A 55 1.87 -13.74 1.65
N LYS A 56 1.07 -13.51 0.60
CA LYS A 56 1.18 -14.16 -0.70
C LYS A 56 2.04 -13.37 -1.69
N ASN A 57 2.34 -12.11 -1.39
CA ASN A 57 3.18 -11.28 -2.24
C ASN A 57 4.66 -11.68 -2.06
N THR A 58 5.39 -11.83 -3.16
CA THR A 58 6.79 -12.30 -3.16
C THR A 58 7.74 -11.38 -2.40
N ILE A 59 7.48 -10.07 -2.42
CA ILE A 59 8.25 -9.06 -1.71
C ILE A 59 7.85 -9.06 -0.23
N CYS A 60 6.55 -8.96 0.06
CA CYS A 60 6.08 -8.90 1.45
C CYS A 60 6.34 -10.18 2.26
N SER A 61 6.28 -11.36 1.63
CA SER A 61 6.51 -12.66 2.31
C SER A 61 7.94 -12.86 2.80
N ARG A 62 8.90 -12.10 2.25
CA ARG A 62 10.33 -12.15 2.62
C ARG A 62 10.78 -10.88 3.34
N CYS A 63 9.89 -9.92 3.52
CA CYS A 63 10.19 -8.64 4.15
C CYS A 63 10.33 -8.81 5.67
N THR A 64 11.32 -8.14 6.26
CA THR A 64 11.61 -8.20 7.70
C THR A 64 10.95 -7.07 8.50
N LEU A 65 10.08 -6.27 7.87
CA LEU A 65 9.37 -5.12 8.45
C LEU A 65 7.93 -5.40 8.87
#